data_AF-A0A7C7R8Y9-F1
#
_entry.id   AF-A0A7C7R8Y9-F1
#
_cell.length_a   1.000
_cell.length_b   1.000
_cell.length_c   1.000
_cell.angle_alpha   90.00
_cell.angle_beta   90.00
_cell.angle_gamma   90.00
#
_symmetry.space_group_name_H-M   'P 1'
#
loop_
_entity.id
_entity.type
_entity.pdbx_description
1 polymer ?
#
loop_
_entity_poly.entity_id
_entity_poly.type
_entity_poly.pdbx_seq_one_letter_code
_entity_poly.pdbx_strand_id
1 'polypeptide(L)'
;MHVRGNDRKAIIIGIDGASARSVRQAMERGRMPNLKRLAESGVFAEALPVLPTHTPTNWTTIGTGAWPGTHGITGFAVHHRGEPLWKWHSGFDIREVEAEFLWETAERAGKKSILLKWAGPTFPVTVRNGIQVDGCFCVSCIHEISGPRMYSTEKEPDSTRIGLRRAPGWKNLPDSHSEPLETTLDLGSKELKVELYVLVVNSQGKGYDRVLICTEKRDAGKPIGALSPGKWTDWIRLRFEGKSSGVGTLRLKLLELAGDASKMRIYCSQIMPLTGWTYPEHIARELVDEVGPFLQRIGYVQQSRVYGAWADHETMMEELEYQHNWFARAAVYLMGNYDWDLLFLQSHAPDYIFDNLIKEAEPLTTSDRERSEEYLELIDRTYEIVDRAIGRIVEKADEDTLVVVVSDHGVIGFHSTRHVADVISEVLEREGLLFCRKKAVQPGTKPKFGKEEIDWSRTKAAFFDSIHIYINLKGREPEGIVEPEEYEELRNRIIEALRVYKDPRLRACPFSLILKSEDAKIVGLYGDRIGDIIVAVRPGGLYGQGHGHFLPTADYGISSIKAV
;
A
#
# COMPACT_ATOMS: atom_id res chain seq x y z
N MET A 1 -37.24 -27.85 -4.00
CA MET A 1 -36.01 -28.57 -4.38
C MET A 1 -34.97 -28.21 -3.33
N HIS A 2 -34.80 -29.02 -2.28
CA HIS A 2 -33.76 -28.80 -1.28
C HIS A 2 -32.42 -29.18 -1.90
N VAL A 3 -31.63 -28.18 -2.29
CA VAL A 3 -30.21 -28.36 -2.53
C VAL A 3 -29.62 -28.72 -1.17
N ARG A 4 -29.31 -30.01 -0.94
CA ARG A 4 -28.37 -30.41 0.09
C ARG A 4 -27.03 -29.83 -0.33
N GLY A 5 -26.74 -28.59 0.06
CA GLY A 5 -25.42 -28.01 -0.15
C GLY A 5 -24.46 -28.79 0.73
N ASN A 6 -23.46 -29.44 0.12
CA ASN A 6 -22.22 -29.68 0.87
C ASN A 6 -21.78 -28.33 1.42
N ASP A 7 -21.35 -28.29 2.69
CA ASP A 7 -20.78 -27.11 3.34
C ASP A 7 -19.43 -26.76 2.70
N ARG A 8 -19.47 -26.27 1.45
CA ARG A 8 -18.29 -25.90 0.68
C ARG A 8 -17.68 -24.65 1.28
N LYS A 9 -16.40 -24.74 1.58
CA LYS A 9 -15.58 -23.61 2.03
C LYS A 9 -15.02 -22.86 0.84
N ALA A 10 -14.61 -21.60 1.05
CA ALA A 10 -13.90 -20.84 0.04
C ALA A 10 -12.69 -20.10 0.61
N ILE A 11 -11.60 -20.10 -0.15
CA ILE A 11 -10.38 -19.34 0.11
C ILE A 11 -10.22 -18.33 -1.02
N ILE A 12 -10.23 -17.05 -0.68
CA ILE A 12 -10.07 -15.92 -1.60
C ILE A 12 -8.74 -15.25 -1.26
N ILE A 13 -7.78 -15.36 -2.17
CA ILE A 13 -6.45 -14.75 -2.05
C ILE A 13 -6.35 -13.61 -3.07
N GLY A 14 -6.36 -12.39 -2.57
CA GLY A 14 -6.10 -11.18 -3.31
C GLY A 14 -4.60 -10.95 -3.53
N ILE A 15 -4.21 -10.61 -4.76
CA ILE A 15 -2.88 -10.15 -5.11
C ILE A 15 -2.98 -8.76 -5.77
N ASP A 16 -2.59 -7.72 -5.05
CA ASP A 16 -2.69 -6.33 -5.52
C ASP A 16 -1.71 -6.01 -6.64
N GLY A 17 -2.15 -5.25 -7.63
CA GLY A 17 -1.28 -4.82 -8.74
C GLY A 17 -0.86 -5.93 -9.70
N ALA A 18 -1.43 -7.14 -9.61
CA ALA A 18 -1.01 -8.31 -10.36
C ALA A 18 -1.77 -8.46 -11.69
N SER A 19 -1.15 -8.00 -12.78
CA SER A 19 -1.74 -8.20 -14.11
C SER A 19 -1.72 -9.68 -14.52
N ALA A 20 -2.78 -10.13 -15.20
CA ALA A 20 -2.86 -11.50 -15.73
C ALA A 20 -1.71 -11.82 -16.69
N ARG A 21 -1.23 -10.81 -17.44
CA ARG A 21 -0.08 -10.95 -18.34
C ARG A 21 1.20 -11.27 -17.55
N SER A 22 1.51 -10.47 -16.53
CA SER A 22 2.72 -10.63 -15.72
C SER A 22 2.71 -11.96 -14.97
N VAL A 23 1.57 -12.32 -14.39
CA VAL A 23 1.38 -13.61 -13.69
C VAL A 23 1.57 -14.78 -14.66
N ARG A 24 0.97 -14.74 -15.86
CA ARG A 24 1.14 -15.78 -16.89
C ARG A 24 2.61 -15.95 -17.27
N GLN A 25 3.31 -14.84 -17.53
CA GLN A 25 4.74 -14.88 -17.85
C GLN A 25 5.59 -15.45 -16.71
N ALA A 26 5.29 -15.08 -15.46
CA ALA A 26 5.99 -15.61 -14.28
C ALA A 26 5.75 -17.13 -14.12
N MET A 27 4.54 -17.62 -14.35
CA MET A 27 4.22 -19.06 -14.36
C MET A 27 4.98 -19.80 -15.48
N GLU A 28 5.01 -19.25 -16.70
CA GLU A 28 5.72 -19.84 -17.85
C GLU A 28 7.23 -19.93 -17.62
N ARG A 29 7.81 -18.93 -16.93
CA ARG A 29 9.23 -18.91 -16.52
C ARG A 29 9.53 -19.78 -15.29
N GLY A 30 8.52 -20.42 -14.70
CA GLY A 30 8.70 -21.28 -13.52
C GLY A 30 8.86 -20.54 -12.19
N ARG A 31 8.57 -19.24 -12.15
CA ARG A 31 8.67 -18.39 -10.94
C ARG A 31 7.45 -18.53 -10.01
N MET A 32 6.30 -18.94 -10.55
CA MET A 32 5.06 -19.16 -9.79
C MET A 32 4.53 -20.61 -9.94
N PRO A 33 5.26 -21.63 -9.50
CA PRO A 33 4.87 -23.03 -9.70
C PRO A 33 3.61 -23.44 -8.94
N ASN A 34 3.26 -22.81 -7.81
CA ASN A 34 2.04 -23.16 -7.07
C ASN A 34 0.79 -22.64 -7.77
N LEU A 35 0.82 -21.38 -8.20
CA LEU A 35 -0.26 -20.78 -8.97
C LEU A 35 -0.40 -21.43 -10.34
N LYS A 36 0.70 -21.84 -10.98
CA LYS A 36 0.67 -22.62 -12.21
C LYS A 36 -0.11 -23.92 -12.04
N ARG A 37 0.14 -24.68 -10.98
CA ARG A 37 -0.62 -25.91 -10.69
C ARG A 37 -2.10 -25.63 -10.49
N LEU A 38 -2.45 -24.55 -9.77
CA LEU A 38 -3.83 -24.14 -9.56
C LEU A 38 -4.53 -23.74 -10.87
N ALA A 39 -3.82 -23.03 -11.75
CA ALA A 39 -4.31 -22.65 -13.06
C ALA A 39 -4.52 -23.87 -13.98
N GLU A 40 -3.61 -24.85 -13.95
CA GLU A 40 -3.69 -26.08 -14.74
C GLU A 40 -4.80 -27.02 -14.26
N SER A 41 -5.13 -27.03 -12.97
CA SER A 41 -6.24 -27.82 -12.40
C SER A 41 -7.58 -27.08 -12.36
N GLY A 42 -7.60 -25.80 -12.74
CA GLY A 42 -8.76 -24.92 -12.64
C GLY A 42 -8.97 -24.04 -13.87
N VAL A 43 -9.23 -22.76 -13.64
CA VAL A 43 -9.44 -21.76 -14.70
C VAL A 43 -8.55 -20.56 -14.43
N PHE A 44 -7.82 -20.14 -15.46
CA PHE A 44 -7.09 -18.87 -15.49
C PHE A 44 -7.75 -17.96 -16.53
N ALA A 45 -8.13 -16.75 -16.12
CA ALA A 45 -8.78 -15.79 -17.00
C ALA A 45 -8.17 -14.39 -16.82
N GLU A 46 -8.43 -13.51 -17.78
CA GLU A 46 -8.16 -12.08 -17.62
C GLU A 46 -9.45 -11.41 -17.14
N ALA A 47 -9.37 -10.68 -16.03
CA ALA A 47 -10.46 -9.89 -15.48
C ALA A 47 -10.28 -8.41 -15.80
N LEU A 48 -11.39 -7.73 -16.10
CA LEU A 48 -11.40 -6.28 -16.23
C LEU A 48 -11.65 -5.65 -14.86
N PRO A 49 -10.72 -4.84 -14.32
CA PRO A 49 -11.01 -4.04 -13.15
C PRO A 49 -12.08 -2.99 -13.45
N VAL A 50 -12.63 -2.37 -12.41
CA VAL A 50 -13.52 -1.22 -12.54
C VAL A 50 -12.72 0.08 -12.64
N LEU A 51 -13.33 1.12 -13.21
CA LEU A 51 -12.76 2.47 -13.26
C LEU A 51 -13.22 3.27 -12.02
N PRO A 52 -12.33 4.00 -11.30
CA PRO A 52 -10.87 4.05 -11.49
C PRO A 52 -10.19 2.75 -11.06
N THR A 53 -9.05 2.43 -11.68
CA THR A 53 -8.25 1.24 -11.34
C THR A 53 -7.40 1.50 -10.09
N HIS A 54 -8.09 1.84 -9.00
CA HIS A 54 -7.55 2.10 -7.68
C HIS A 54 -7.84 0.93 -6.73
N THR A 55 -6.92 0.69 -5.80
CA THR A 55 -7.00 -0.28 -4.70
C THR A 55 -8.33 -0.24 -3.92
N PRO A 56 -8.75 0.89 -3.29
CA PRO A 56 -9.98 0.89 -2.48
C PRO A 56 -11.23 0.61 -3.32
N THR A 57 -11.32 1.14 -4.54
CA THR A 57 -12.44 0.91 -5.46
C THR A 57 -12.55 -0.57 -5.81
N ASN A 58 -11.46 -1.17 -6.30
CA ASN A 58 -11.50 -2.53 -6.83
C ASN A 58 -11.59 -3.61 -5.74
N TRP A 59 -10.93 -3.43 -4.58
CA TRP A 59 -11.14 -4.35 -3.45
C TRP A 59 -12.55 -4.26 -2.86
N THR A 60 -13.21 -3.10 -2.93
CA THR A 60 -14.63 -2.98 -2.56
C THR A 60 -15.53 -3.67 -3.58
N THR A 61 -15.27 -3.50 -4.88
CA THR A 61 -15.96 -4.25 -5.95
C THR A 61 -15.86 -5.75 -5.74
N ILE A 62 -14.65 -6.28 -5.48
CA ILE A 62 -14.43 -7.70 -5.24
C ILE A 62 -15.14 -8.15 -3.95
N GLY A 63 -15.06 -7.34 -2.89
CA GLY A 63 -15.65 -7.66 -1.59
C GLY A 63 -17.19 -7.60 -1.56
N THR A 64 -17.82 -6.84 -2.45
CA THR A 64 -19.29 -6.63 -2.47
C THR A 64 -19.98 -7.24 -3.69
N GLY A 65 -19.23 -7.52 -4.76
CA GLY A 65 -19.77 -7.91 -6.07
C GLY A 65 -20.55 -6.78 -6.77
N ALA A 66 -20.41 -5.53 -6.31
CA ALA A 66 -21.17 -4.39 -6.80
C ALA A 66 -20.30 -3.41 -7.60
N TRP A 67 -20.91 -2.56 -8.42
CA TRP A 67 -20.22 -1.48 -9.13
C TRP A 67 -19.88 -0.30 -8.20
N PRO A 68 -18.89 0.55 -8.55
CA PRO A 68 -18.55 1.76 -7.79
C PRO A 68 -19.73 2.67 -7.48
N GLY A 69 -20.64 2.86 -8.43
CA GLY A 69 -21.85 3.64 -8.20
C GLY A 69 -22.87 3.01 -7.23
N THR A 70 -22.76 1.71 -6.93
CA THR A 70 -23.61 1.02 -5.95
C THR A 70 -22.96 0.94 -4.57
N HIS A 71 -21.67 0.60 -4.50
CA HIS A 71 -20.98 0.50 -3.20
C HIS A 71 -20.43 1.85 -2.71
N GLY A 72 -20.43 2.89 -3.54
CA GLY A 72 -20.11 4.27 -3.18
C GLY A 72 -18.62 4.61 -3.07
N ILE A 73 -17.72 3.62 -3.23
CA ILE A 73 -16.27 3.85 -3.19
C ILE A 73 -15.77 4.12 -4.61
N THR A 74 -15.63 5.39 -4.95
CA THR A 74 -15.29 5.83 -6.31
C THR A 74 -13.81 6.15 -6.51
N GLY A 75 -12.97 5.95 -5.49
CA GLY A 75 -11.51 6.08 -5.56
C GLY A 75 -10.87 6.15 -4.17
N PHE A 76 -9.68 6.77 -4.06
CA PHE A 76 -9.01 6.94 -2.76
C PHE A 76 -9.68 7.99 -1.88
N ALA A 77 -10.39 8.94 -2.49
CA ALA A 77 -11.06 10.05 -1.82
C ALA A 77 -12.48 10.22 -2.36
N VAL A 78 -13.46 9.95 -1.50
CA VAL A 78 -14.87 10.07 -1.83
C VAL A 78 -15.37 11.47 -1.48
N HIS A 79 -16.07 12.12 -2.42
CA HIS A 79 -16.77 13.39 -2.16
C HIS A 79 -18.27 13.17 -2.26
N HIS A 80 -19.01 13.77 -1.33
CA HIS A 80 -20.47 13.77 -1.32
C HIS A 80 -20.96 15.09 -1.90
N ARG A 81 -21.75 15.04 -2.98
CA ARG A 81 -22.45 16.23 -3.47
C ARG A 81 -23.25 16.87 -2.34
N GLY A 82 -23.24 18.21 -2.29
CA GLY A 82 -23.80 18.96 -1.16
C GLY A 82 -22.75 19.41 -0.15
N GLU A 83 -21.56 18.81 -0.16
CA GLU A 83 -20.44 19.25 0.65
C GLU A 83 -19.56 20.26 -0.09
N PRO A 84 -18.74 21.06 0.60
CA PRO A 84 -17.73 21.86 -0.07
C PRO A 84 -16.74 20.97 -0.83
N LEU A 85 -16.30 21.37 -2.03
CA LEU A 85 -15.40 20.57 -2.89
C LEU A 85 -14.01 20.28 -2.27
N TRP A 86 -13.66 20.93 -1.16
CA TRP A 86 -12.45 20.63 -0.40
C TRP A 86 -12.65 19.58 0.70
N LYS A 87 -13.88 19.12 0.91
CA LYS A 87 -14.21 18.09 1.90
C LYS A 87 -14.27 16.71 1.23
N TRP A 88 -13.45 15.80 1.74
CA TRP A 88 -13.26 14.45 1.21
C TRP A 88 -13.23 13.44 2.34
N HIS A 89 -13.74 12.25 2.06
CA HIS A 89 -13.76 11.11 2.96
C HIS A 89 -12.86 10.01 2.40
N SER A 90 -12.30 9.19 3.28
CA SER A 90 -11.36 8.15 2.88
C SER A 90 -12.08 7.01 2.17
N GLY A 91 -11.63 6.59 0.99
CA GLY A 91 -12.12 5.39 0.31
C GLY A 91 -11.81 4.08 1.07
N PHE A 92 -11.01 4.14 2.14
CA PHE A 92 -10.73 3.03 3.05
C PHE A 92 -11.58 3.02 4.32
N ASP A 93 -12.53 3.95 4.47
CA ASP A 93 -13.46 3.96 5.60
C ASP A 93 -14.69 3.13 5.26
N ILE A 94 -14.98 2.07 6.04
CA ILE A 94 -16.15 1.20 5.76
C ILE A 94 -17.47 1.95 5.87
N ARG A 95 -17.51 3.06 6.61
CA ARG A 95 -18.72 3.88 6.76
C ARG A 95 -19.08 4.59 5.45
N GLU A 96 -18.16 4.65 4.50
CA GLU A 96 -18.41 5.16 3.15
C GLU A 96 -18.98 4.09 2.21
N VAL A 97 -19.03 2.82 2.60
CA VAL A 97 -19.53 1.74 1.76
C VAL A 97 -21.05 1.65 1.86
N GLU A 98 -21.74 1.68 0.71
CA GLU A 98 -23.21 1.65 0.61
C GLU A 98 -23.76 0.26 0.26
N ALA A 99 -22.89 -0.71 -0.02
CA ALA A 99 -23.24 -2.09 -0.34
C ALA A 99 -22.80 -3.07 0.75
N GLU A 100 -23.56 -4.14 0.93
CA GLU A 100 -23.22 -5.23 1.85
C GLU A 100 -22.02 -6.04 1.31
N PHE A 101 -21.10 -6.40 2.18
CA PHE A 101 -19.98 -7.26 1.82
C PHE A 101 -20.37 -8.74 1.79
N LEU A 102 -19.60 -9.54 1.04
CA LEU A 102 -19.78 -10.99 0.95
C LEU A 102 -19.70 -11.68 2.31
N TRP A 103 -18.79 -11.25 3.19
CA TRP A 103 -18.66 -11.82 4.54
C TRP A 103 -19.83 -11.45 5.45
N GLU A 104 -20.42 -10.26 5.32
CA GLU A 104 -21.62 -9.85 6.06
C GLU A 104 -22.83 -10.69 5.63
N THR A 105 -22.96 -10.92 4.31
CA THR A 105 -23.96 -11.83 3.75
C THR A 105 -23.77 -13.26 4.27
N ALA A 106 -22.54 -13.74 4.33
CA ALA A 106 -22.21 -15.07 4.85
C ALA A 106 -22.56 -15.19 6.34
N GLU A 107 -22.23 -14.19 7.17
CA GLU A 107 -22.59 -14.17 8.59
C GLU A 107 -24.11 -14.24 8.81
N ARG A 108 -24.90 -13.54 8.00
CA ARG A 108 -26.37 -13.64 8.03
C ARG A 108 -26.88 -15.03 7.67
N ALA A 109 -26.16 -15.77 6.83
CA ALA A 109 -26.44 -17.16 6.50
C ALA A 109 -25.91 -18.15 7.55
N GLY A 110 -25.36 -17.67 8.67
CA GLY A 110 -24.80 -18.50 9.75
C GLY A 110 -23.39 -19.03 9.46
N LYS A 111 -22.70 -18.48 8.46
CA LYS A 111 -21.34 -18.85 8.05
C LYS A 111 -20.30 -17.97 8.74
N LYS A 112 -19.08 -18.48 8.92
CA LYS A 112 -17.97 -17.80 9.60
C LYS A 112 -16.90 -17.39 8.61
N SER A 113 -16.46 -16.13 8.69
CA SER A 113 -15.42 -15.58 7.82
C SER A 113 -14.15 -15.25 8.59
N ILE A 114 -13.00 -15.56 8.00
CA ILE A 114 -11.68 -15.06 8.42
C ILE A 114 -11.26 -14.00 7.40
N LEU A 115 -11.07 -12.76 7.84
CA LEU A 115 -10.51 -11.66 7.07
C LEU A 115 -9.09 -11.39 7.54
N LEU A 116 -8.10 -11.78 6.75
CA LEU A 116 -6.69 -11.65 7.06
C LEU A 116 -6.07 -10.57 6.16
N LYS A 117 -5.95 -9.36 6.70
CA LYS A 117 -5.37 -8.19 6.03
C LYS A 117 -6.04 -7.90 4.67
N TRP A 118 -7.37 -7.89 4.62
CA TRP A 118 -8.10 -7.49 3.43
C TRP A 118 -8.00 -5.98 3.22
N ALA A 119 -7.41 -5.53 2.10
CA ALA A 119 -7.09 -4.13 1.84
C ALA A 119 -8.28 -3.26 1.39
N GLY A 120 -9.50 -3.79 1.36
CA GLY A 120 -10.72 -2.99 1.20
C GLY A 120 -11.07 -2.17 2.46
N PRO A 121 -12.04 -1.25 2.37
CA PRO A 121 -12.55 -0.52 3.52
C PRO A 121 -13.21 -1.49 4.52
N THR A 122 -12.46 -1.87 5.55
CA THR A 122 -12.85 -2.87 6.56
C THR A 122 -12.77 -2.34 7.99
N PHE A 123 -12.54 -1.02 8.15
CA PHE A 123 -12.49 -0.34 9.44
C PHE A 123 -13.47 0.84 9.52
N PRO A 124 -14.14 1.04 10.68
CA PRO A 124 -14.15 0.18 11.87
C PRO A 124 -14.69 -1.24 11.62
N VAL A 125 -14.26 -2.23 12.40
CA VAL A 125 -14.62 -3.66 12.19
C VAL A 125 -16.14 -3.85 12.18
N THR A 126 -16.69 -4.50 11.14
CA THR A 126 -18.11 -4.87 11.06
C THR A 126 -18.40 -6.35 11.28
N VAL A 127 -17.38 -7.21 11.19
CA VAL A 127 -17.44 -8.66 11.47
C VAL A 127 -17.96 -8.91 12.88
N ARG A 128 -18.90 -9.85 13.03
CA ARG A 128 -19.52 -10.19 14.32
C ARG A 128 -19.31 -11.64 14.72
N ASN A 129 -19.36 -12.55 13.75
CA ASN A 129 -19.31 -13.99 13.93
C ASN A 129 -18.16 -14.59 13.11
N GLY A 130 -17.00 -13.94 13.16
CA GLY A 130 -15.82 -14.29 12.40
C GLY A 130 -14.55 -13.73 13.04
N ILE A 131 -13.47 -13.76 12.28
CA ILE A 131 -12.16 -13.28 12.68
C ILE A 131 -11.74 -12.20 11.69
N GLN A 132 -11.28 -11.06 12.19
CA GLN A 132 -10.61 -10.05 11.39
C GLN A 132 -9.22 -9.79 11.97
N VAL A 133 -8.21 -9.89 11.12
CA VAL A 133 -6.81 -9.58 11.41
C VAL A 133 -6.42 -8.40 10.56
N ASP A 134 -6.18 -7.25 11.20
CA ASP A 134 -5.92 -5.99 10.52
C ASP A 134 -7.01 -5.66 9.47
N GLY A 135 -6.68 -4.93 8.41
CA GLY A 135 -7.64 -4.22 7.54
C GLY A 135 -7.20 -2.78 7.25
N CYS A 136 -6.04 -2.37 7.76
CA CYS A 136 -5.48 -1.06 7.50
C CYS A 136 -4.97 -1.00 6.05
N PHE A 137 -5.01 0.19 5.48
CA PHE A 137 -4.33 0.44 4.22
C PHE A 137 -2.80 0.33 4.40
N CYS A 138 -2.13 -0.21 3.38
CA CYS A 138 -0.70 -0.52 3.38
C CYS A 138 0.24 0.69 3.61
N VAL A 139 -0.22 1.91 3.33
CA VAL A 139 0.54 3.15 3.52
C VAL A 139 0.56 3.59 4.98
N SER A 140 -0.48 3.28 5.76
CA SER A 140 -0.57 3.65 7.17
C SER A 140 -1.41 2.66 7.95
N CYS A 141 -0.79 2.07 8.98
CA CYS A 141 -1.48 1.23 9.94
C CYS A 141 -1.96 2.07 11.13
N ILE A 142 -3.25 2.00 11.47
CA ILE A 142 -3.80 2.71 12.64
C ILE A 142 -3.44 2.02 13.97
N HIS A 143 -2.96 0.78 13.92
CA HIS A 143 -2.61 -0.02 15.10
C HIS A 143 -1.14 0.10 15.51
N GLU A 144 -0.27 0.63 14.65
CA GLU A 144 1.18 0.62 14.91
C GLU A 144 1.58 1.57 16.05
N ILE A 145 2.60 1.18 16.82
CA ILE A 145 3.29 2.11 17.72
C ILE A 145 4.19 3.03 16.88
N SER A 146 4.85 2.49 15.86
CA SER A 146 5.63 3.27 14.91
C SER A 146 5.81 2.50 13.61
N GLY A 147 5.83 3.22 12.48
CA GLY A 147 6.36 2.71 11.22
C GLY A 147 7.84 2.32 11.29
N PRO A 148 8.33 1.62 10.25
CA PRO A 148 9.74 1.32 10.09
C PRO A 148 10.58 2.61 10.04
N ARG A 149 11.82 2.54 10.50
CA ARG A 149 12.74 3.69 10.60
C ARG A 149 14.16 3.32 10.18
N MET A 150 14.83 4.27 9.54
CA MET A 150 16.27 4.20 9.32
C MET A 150 16.98 5.21 10.23
N TYR A 151 18.05 4.77 10.89
CA TYR A 151 18.96 5.62 11.65
C TYR A 151 20.29 5.69 10.91
N SER A 152 20.80 6.90 10.65
CA SER A 152 22.05 7.10 9.93
C SER A 152 22.93 8.16 10.58
N THR A 153 24.24 7.97 10.54
CA THR A 153 25.19 9.05 10.90
C THR A 153 25.23 10.16 9.85
N GLU A 154 24.84 9.84 8.62
CA GLU A 154 24.72 10.77 7.50
C GLU A 154 23.32 11.39 7.44
N LYS A 155 23.19 12.48 6.68
CA LYS A 155 21.89 13.11 6.43
C LYS A 155 21.26 12.46 5.19
N GLU A 156 20.28 11.59 5.41
CA GLU A 156 19.54 10.89 4.35
C GLU A 156 18.04 11.24 4.40
N PRO A 157 17.31 11.23 3.27
CA PRO A 157 15.86 11.42 3.25
C PRO A 157 15.13 10.40 4.14
N ASP A 158 14.10 10.86 4.85
CA ASP A 158 13.24 10.03 5.72
C ASP A 158 14.00 9.13 6.71
N SER A 159 15.17 9.60 7.15
CA SER A 159 16.03 8.96 8.15
C SER A 159 16.13 9.80 9.43
N THR A 160 16.40 9.12 10.55
CA THR A 160 16.74 9.75 11.82
C THR A 160 18.24 9.87 11.94
N ARG A 161 18.75 11.11 11.99
CA ARG A 161 20.18 11.36 12.16
C ARG A 161 20.64 10.99 13.57
N ILE A 162 21.70 10.21 13.66
CA ILE A 162 22.38 9.83 14.90
C ILE A 162 23.84 10.30 14.88
N GLY A 163 24.47 10.38 16.04
CA GLY A 163 25.87 10.75 16.18
C GLY A 163 26.63 9.72 16.99
N LEU A 164 27.80 9.31 16.50
CA LEU A 164 28.73 8.47 17.26
C LEU A 164 29.68 9.35 18.07
N ARG A 165 29.87 8.96 19.33
CA ARG A 165 30.84 9.60 20.24
C ARG A 165 31.55 8.53 21.05
N ARG A 166 32.66 8.89 21.70
CA ARG A 166 33.33 7.98 22.66
C ARG A 166 32.33 7.50 23.72
N ALA A 167 32.52 6.28 24.20
CA ALA A 167 31.62 5.61 25.16
C ALA A 167 32.17 5.61 26.60
N PRO A 168 32.35 6.77 27.28
CA PRO A 168 32.90 6.80 28.63
C PRO A 168 31.89 6.27 29.64
N GLY A 169 32.38 5.52 30.62
CA GLY A 169 31.59 5.07 31.77
C GLY A 169 30.64 3.90 31.47
N TRP A 170 30.87 3.17 30.38
CA TRP A 170 30.19 1.89 30.16
C TRP A 170 30.69 0.83 31.14
N LYS A 171 29.73 0.05 31.65
CA LYS A 171 30.00 -1.14 32.45
C LYS A 171 29.97 -2.39 31.57
N ASN A 172 30.70 -3.42 32.00
CA ASN A 172 30.72 -4.73 31.34
C ASN A 172 31.07 -4.65 29.85
N LEU A 173 32.05 -3.80 29.50
CA LEU A 173 32.50 -3.65 28.13
C LEU A 173 33.08 -4.97 27.61
N PRO A 174 32.72 -5.39 26.38
CA PRO A 174 33.42 -6.47 25.70
C PRO A 174 34.83 -6.00 25.30
N ASP A 175 35.70 -6.96 24.99
CA ASP A 175 37.02 -6.66 24.43
C ASP A 175 36.88 -5.89 23.10
N SER A 176 37.66 -4.82 22.96
CA SER A 176 37.70 -3.99 21.76
C SER A 176 39.13 -3.52 21.51
N HIS A 177 39.60 -3.69 20.28
CA HIS A 177 40.92 -3.26 19.81
C HIS A 177 41.01 -1.75 19.53
N SER A 178 39.89 -1.03 19.66
CA SER A 178 39.81 0.43 19.56
C SER A 178 38.87 0.97 20.63
N GLU A 179 38.99 2.27 20.94
CA GLU A 179 38.12 2.93 21.93
C GLU A 179 36.64 2.78 21.52
N PRO A 180 35.79 2.12 22.33
CA PRO A 180 34.39 1.93 21.95
C PRO A 180 33.63 3.25 21.75
N LEU A 181 32.68 3.23 20.82
CA LEU A 181 31.80 4.37 20.54
C LEU A 181 30.37 4.07 21.02
N GLU A 182 29.60 5.11 21.32
CA GLU A 182 28.20 5.01 21.71
C GLU A 182 27.30 5.93 20.87
N THR A 183 26.02 5.55 20.80
CA THR A 183 24.91 6.43 20.41
C THR A 183 23.62 5.95 21.07
N THR A 184 22.50 6.62 20.79
CA THR A 184 21.16 6.19 21.23
C THR A 184 20.20 6.12 20.05
N LEU A 185 19.21 5.23 20.16
CA LEU A 185 18.09 5.12 19.21
C LEU A 185 16.80 5.45 19.94
N ASP A 186 16.13 6.53 19.52
CA ASP A 186 14.81 6.90 20.00
C ASP A 186 13.73 6.19 19.17
N LEU A 187 13.10 5.17 19.76
CA LEU A 187 12.06 4.36 19.12
C LEU A 187 10.65 4.80 19.57
N GLY A 188 9.65 4.45 18.76
CA GLY A 188 8.22 4.66 19.08
C GLY A 188 7.64 5.98 18.56
N SER A 189 6.37 6.27 18.84
CA SER A 189 5.67 7.47 18.36
C SER A 189 5.99 8.74 19.17
N LYS A 190 5.24 9.82 18.90
CA LYS A 190 5.22 11.00 19.77
C LYS A 190 4.65 10.69 21.16
N GLU A 191 3.80 9.67 21.27
CA GLU A 191 3.05 9.34 22.49
C GLU A 191 3.66 8.19 23.29
N LEU A 192 4.34 7.26 22.62
CA LEU A 192 4.93 6.06 23.22
C LEU A 192 6.39 5.96 22.79
N LYS A 193 7.32 5.98 23.74
CA LYS A 193 8.76 6.02 23.45
C LYS A 193 9.55 4.99 24.25
N VAL A 194 10.68 4.60 23.69
CA VAL A 194 11.74 3.88 24.38
C VAL A 194 13.08 4.31 23.78
N GLU A 195 14.08 4.51 24.65
CA GLU A 195 15.45 4.81 24.25
C GLU A 195 16.27 3.51 24.33
N LEU A 196 17.02 3.20 23.26
CA LEU A 196 18.02 2.15 23.27
C LEU A 196 19.43 2.74 23.25
N TYR A 197 20.35 2.08 23.94
CA TYR A 197 21.76 2.42 23.98
C TYR A 197 22.54 1.52 23.05
N VAL A 198 23.36 2.12 22.19
CA VAL A 198 24.12 1.43 21.15
C VAL A 198 25.60 1.56 21.47
N LEU A 199 26.31 0.43 21.52
CA LEU A 199 27.77 0.38 21.68
C LEU A 199 28.40 -0.18 20.40
N VAL A 200 29.40 0.51 19.86
CA VAL A 200 30.13 0.10 18.66
C VAL A 200 31.56 -0.30 19.05
N VAL A 201 32.00 -1.47 18.62
CA VAL A 201 33.30 -2.04 19.00
C VAL A 201 34.08 -2.56 17.80
N ASN A 202 35.40 -2.52 17.93
CA ASN A 202 36.35 -3.15 17.01
C ASN A 202 36.76 -4.49 17.61
N SER A 203 35.97 -5.52 17.34
CA SER A 203 36.13 -6.84 17.95
C SER A 203 37.25 -7.67 17.31
N GLN A 204 37.67 -7.31 16.09
CA GLN A 204 38.65 -8.10 15.32
C GLN A 204 40.00 -7.40 15.05
N GLY A 205 40.16 -6.15 15.49
CA GLY A 205 41.38 -5.36 15.26
C GLY A 205 41.53 -4.78 13.85
N LYS A 206 40.47 -4.84 13.02
CA LYS A 206 40.50 -4.38 11.62
C LYS A 206 39.62 -3.14 11.34
N GLY A 207 39.08 -2.54 12.40
CA GLY A 207 38.11 -1.45 12.34
C GLY A 207 36.83 -1.82 13.08
N TYR A 208 35.93 -0.87 13.30
CA TYR A 208 34.63 -1.14 13.94
C TYR A 208 33.81 -2.11 13.08
N ASP A 209 33.37 -3.21 13.68
CA ASP A 209 32.71 -4.31 12.96
C ASP A 209 31.46 -4.84 13.66
N ARG A 210 31.21 -4.40 14.89
CA ARG A 210 30.13 -4.94 15.73
C ARG A 210 29.42 -3.85 16.52
N VAL A 211 28.10 -4.02 16.63
CA VAL A 211 27.20 -3.15 17.40
C VAL A 211 26.46 -3.98 18.44
N LEU A 212 26.46 -3.53 19.71
CA LEU A 212 25.62 -4.08 20.77
C LEU A 212 24.45 -3.13 21.04
N ILE A 213 23.25 -3.69 21.18
CA ILE A 213 22.02 -2.96 21.48
C ILE A 213 21.62 -3.29 22.93
N CYS A 214 21.45 -2.26 23.75
CA CYS A 214 21.22 -2.38 25.18
C CYS A 214 20.00 -1.54 25.61
N THR A 215 19.21 -2.04 26.56
CA THR A 215 18.13 -1.28 27.19
C THR A 215 18.59 -0.52 28.43
N GLU A 216 19.61 -1.05 29.12
CA GLU A 216 20.19 -0.40 30.29
C GLU A 216 21.20 0.66 29.87
N LYS A 217 21.15 1.80 30.55
CA LYS A 217 22.00 2.95 30.25
C LYS A 217 23.46 2.61 30.50
N ARG A 218 24.23 2.54 29.40
CA ARG A 218 25.68 2.32 29.40
C ARG A 218 26.10 1.04 30.13
N ASP A 219 25.34 -0.04 29.97
CA ASP A 219 25.71 -1.36 30.46
C ASP A 219 25.62 -2.38 29.33
N ALA A 220 26.77 -3.00 29.00
CA ALA A 220 26.89 -3.99 27.95
C ALA A 220 26.83 -5.45 28.48
N GLY A 221 26.46 -5.64 29.74
CA GLY A 221 26.44 -6.96 30.38
C GLY A 221 25.29 -7.87 29.91
N LYS A 222 24.19 -7.28 29.44
CA LYS A 222 23.01 -8.00 28.93
C LYS A 222 22.44 -7.32 27.67
N PRO A 223 23.19 -7.31 26.56
CA PRO A 223 22.68 -6.73 25.32
C PRO A 223 21.46 -7.52 24.83
N ILE A 224 20.45 -6.81 24.36
CA ILE A 224 19.25 -7.39 23.74
C ILE A 224 19.46 -7.74 22.26
N GLY A 225 20.62 -7.36 21.70
CA GLY A 225 21.03 -7.72 20.35
C GLY A 225 22.50 -7.43 20.12
N ALA A 226 23.14 -8.23 19.28
CA ALA A 226 24.50 -7.99 18.79
C ALA A 226 24.49 -8.14 17.27
N LEU A 227 24.92 -7.08 16.57
CA LEU A 227 24.79 -6.94 15.13
C LEU A 227 26.15 -6.81 14.46
N SER A 228 26.26 -7.41 13.28
CA SER A 228 27.29 -7.14 12.28
C SER A 228 26.59 -6.73 10.97
N PRO A 229 27.29 -6.04 10.05
CA PRO A 229 26.67 -5.58 8.80
C PRO A 229 25.94 -6.70 8.05
N GLY A 230 24.73 -6.39 7.58
CA GLY A 230 23.81 -7.31 6.91
C GLY A 230 23.02 -8.25 7.84
N LYS A 231 23.22 -8.22 9.16
CA LYS A 231 22.52 -9.11 10.11
C LYS A 231 21.38 -8.42 10.83
N TRP A 232 20.35 -9.20 11.13
CA TRP A 232 19.23 -8.84 11.99
C TRP A 232 19.45 -9.29 13.42
N THR A 233 18.81 -8.62 14.37
CA THR A 233 18.53 -9.19 15.69
C THR A 233 17.43 -10.24 15.56
N ASP A 234 17.30 -11.10 16.58
CA ASP A 234 16.02 -11.77 16.83
C ASP A 234 14.90 -10.75 17.08
N TRP A 235 13.65 -11.20 17.11
CA TRP A 235 12.52 -10.35 17.48
C TRP A 235 12.61 -9.94 18.95
N ILE A 236 12.52 -8.63 19.19
CA ILE A 236 12.64 -8.00 20.50
C ILE A 236 11.25 -7.52 20.93
N ARG A 237 10.90 -7.79 22.19
CA ARG A 237 9.73 -7.18 22.85
C ARG A 237 10.20 -6.06 23.77
N LEU A 238 9.77 -4.83 23.52
CA LEU A 238 10.10 -3.67 24.34
C LEU A 238 8.86 -3.04 24.95
N ARG A 239 8.99 -2.56 26.19
CA ARG A 239 7.98 -1.71 26.82
C ARG A 239 8.20 -0.27 26.34
N PHE A 240 7.14 0.34 25.83
CA PHE A 240 7.09 1.74 25.45
C PHE A 240 6.29 2.51 26.49
N GLU A 241 6.79 3.69 26.85
CA GLU A 241 6.21 4.53 27.90
C GLU A 241 5.81 5.91 27.37
N GLY A 242 4.78 6.48 27.98
CA GLY A 242 4.27 7.81 27.69
C GLY A 242 2.97 8.08 28.43
N LYS A 243 1.93 8.57 27.73
CA LYS A 243 0.60 8.76 28.36
C LYS A 243 -0.10 7.45 28.73
N SER A 244 0.19 6.40 27.97
CA SER A 244 -0.14 5.00 28.26
C SER A 244 1.16 4.19 28.25
N SER A 245 1.09 2.90 28.57
CA SER A 245 2.20 1.97 28.37
C SER A 245 1.76 0.76 27.58
N GLY A 246 2.64 0.23 26.75
CA GLY A 246 2.37 -0.93 25.91
C GLY A 246 3.64 -1.70 25.61
N VAL A 247 3.49 -2.94 25.16
CA VAL A 247 4.62 -3.74 24.67
C VAL A 247 4.54 -3.81 23.16
N GLY A 248 5.63 -3.43 22.49
CA GLY A 248 5.79 -3.51 21.05
C GLY A 248 6.83 -4.55 20.64
N THR A 249 6.65 -5.13 19.46
CA THR A 249 7.62 -6.03 18.83
C THR A 249 8.37 -5.34 17.71
N LEU A 250 9.69 -5.54 17.64
CA LEU A 250 10.54 -5.01 16.57
C LEU A 250 11.78 -5.89 16.35
N ARG A 251 12.47 -5.67 15.24
CA ARG A 251 13.81 -6.18 14.98
C ARG A 251 14.68 -5.07 14.39
N LEU A 252 15.99 -5.18 14.57
CA LEU A 252 16.97 -4.21 14.07
C LEU A 252 17.92 -4.89 13.08
N LYS A 253 18.27 -4.21 11.99
CA LYS A 253 19.32 -4.64 11.05
C LYS A 253 20.44 -3.61 11.03
N LEU A 254 21.68 -4.06 11.19
CA LEU A 254 22.84 -3.21 10.88
C LEU A 254 23.07 -3.28 9.38
N LEU A 255 22.71 -2.23 8.64
CA LEU A 255 22.88 -2.17 7.19
C LEU A 255 24.35 -1.97 6.82
N GLU A 256 25.01 -1.05 7.51
CA GLU A 256 26.36 -0.62 7.19
C GLU A 256 27.07 -0.11 8.45
N LEU A 257 28.37 -0.41 8.54
CA LEU A 257 29.28 0.15 9.51
C LEU A 257 30.66 0.27 8.85
N ALA A 258 31.12 1.50 8.63
CA ALA A 258 32.47 1.75 8.15
C ALA A 258 33.48 1.41 9.25
N GLY A 259 34.65 0.85 8.88
CA GLY A 259 35.68 0.44 9.83
C GLY A 259 36.28 1.59 10.65
N ASP A 260 36.17 2.83 10.17
CA ASP A 260 36.55 4.05 10.87
C ASP A 260 35.38 4.72 11.62
N ALA A 261 34.19 4.09 11.58
CA ALA A 261 32.92 4.59 12.10
C ALA A 261 32.46 5.95 11.52
N SER A 262 32.97 6.34 10.35
CA SER A 262 32.49 7.53 9.63
C SER A 262 31.02 7.38 9.21
N LYS A 263 30.61 6.15 8.90
CA LYS A 263 29.26 5.80 8.47
C LYS A 263 28.70 4.63 9.25
N MET A 264 27.47 4.78 9.74
CA MET A 264 26.69 3.69 10.32
C MET A 264 25.21 3.87 9.97
N ARG A 265 24.58 2.79 9.50
CA ARG A 265 23.14 2.74 9.18
C ARG A 265 22.47 1.56 9.88
N ILE A 266 21.43 1.84 10.66
CA ILE A 266 20.61 0.83 11.35
C ILE A 266 19.15 0.96 10.89
N TYR A 267 18.58 -0.13 10.42
CA TYR A 267 17.15 -0.22 10.12
C TYR A 267 16.39 -0.79 11.31
N CYS A 268 15.21 -0.24 11.58
CA CYS A 268 14.24 -0.74 12.55
C CYS A 268 12.95 -1.07 11.80
N SER A 269 12.46 -2.30 11.99
CA SER A 269 11.18 -2.74 11.42
C SER A 269 10.01 -1.90 11.93
N GLN A 270 8.82 -2.10 11.35
CA GLN A 270 7.59 -1.61 11.96
C GLN A 270 7.48 -2.13 13.40
N ILE A 271 6.92 -1.29 14.28
CA ILE A 271 6.69 -1.62 15.68
C ILE A 271 5.19 -1.78 15.89
N MET A 272 4.75 -3.03 16.02
CA MET A 272 3.36 -3.39 16.29
C MET A 272 3.15 -3.74 17.77
N PRO A 273 2.01 -3.36 18.37
CA PRO A 273 1.63 -3.83 19.70
C PRO A 273 1.28 -5.32 19.69
N LEU A 274 1.32 -5.95 20.86
CA LEU A 274 0.97 -7.38 21.00
C LEU A 274 -0.53 -7.66 20.82
N THR A 275 -1.38 -6.64 20.94
CA THR A 275 -2.84 -6.72 20.79
C THR A 275 -3.39 -5.45 20.13
N GLY A 276 -4.69 -5.37 19.86
CA GLY A 276 -5.35 -4.15 19.37
C GLY A 276 -5.51 -4.07 17.85
N TRP A 277 -5.20 -5.15 17.13
CA TRP A 277 -5.26 -5.26 15.66
C TRP A 277 -6.04 -6.48 15.18
N THR A 278 -6.77 -7.17 16.07
CA THR A 278 -7.67 -8.26 15.69
C THR A 278 -9.06 -8.10 16.29
N TYR A 279 -10.03 -8.74 15.66
CA TYR A 279 -11.31 -9.08 16.24
C TYR A 279 -11.53 -10.59 16.12
N PRO A 280 -11.90 -11.31 17.20
CA PRO A 280 -11.82 -10.86 18.58
C PRO A 280 -10.39 -10.48 19.05
N GLU A 281 -10.30 -9.67 20.10
CA GLU A 281 -9.04 -9.08 20.57
C GLU A 281 -7.98 -10.11 21.03
N HIS A 282 -8.41 -11.25 21.58
CA HIS A 282 -7.48 -12.26 22.12
C HIS A 282 -6.63 -12.93 21.02
N ILE A 283 -7.12 -12.97 19.78
CA ILE A 283 -6.44 -13.61 18.64
C ILE A 283 -5.11 -12.95 18.33
N ALA A 284 -5.00 -11.62 18.49
CA ALA A 284 -3.75 -10.91 18.28
C ALA A 284 -2.60 -11.51 19.12
N ARG A 285 -2.90 -11.84 20.38
CA ARG A 285 -1.90 -12.40 21.29
C ARG A 285 -1.51 -13.83 20.89
N GLU A 286 -2.49 -14.65 20.54
CA GLU A 286 -2.24 -16.01 20.04
C GLU A 286 -1.36 -15.99 18.80
N LEU A 287 -1.69 -15.16 17.81
CA LEU A 287 -0.90 -15.04 16.59
C LEU A 287 0.53 -14.58 16.89
N VAL A 288 0.74 -13.66 17.83
CA VAL A 288 2.11 -13.23 18.19
C VAL A 288 2.92 -14.34 18.84
N ASP A 289 2.29 -15.17 19.67
CA ASP A 289 2.98 -16.24 20.40
C ASP A 289 3.19 -17.49 19.51
N GLU A 290 2.23 -17.85 18.65
CA GLU A 290 2.26 -19.08 17.82
C GLU A 290 2.85 -18.84 16.41
N VAL A 291 2.61 -17.67 15.83
CA VAL A 291 3.06 -17.31 14.47
C VAL A 291 4.29 -16.41 14.53
N GLY A 292 4.26 -15.41 15.39
CA GLY A 292 5.33 -14.42 15.58
C GLY A 292 4.81 -12.99 15.43
N PRO A 293 5.68 -11.97 15.57
CA PRO A 293 5.30 -10.57 15.43
C PRO A 293 4.65 -10.22 14.08
N PHE A 294 3.53 -9.51 14.12
CA PHE A 294 2.85 -9.04 12.92
C PHE A 294 3.60 -7.86 12.29
N LEU A 295 3.74 -7.88 10.97
CA LEU A 295 4.28 -6.78 10.17
C LEU A 295 3.26 -6.42 9.10
N GLN A 296 2.65 -5.24 9.22
CA GLN A 296 1.68 -4.73 8.26
C GLN A 296 2.36 -3.93 7.13
N ARG A 297 3.41 -3.18 7.47
CA ARG A 297 4.15 -2.31 6.53
C ARG A 297 5.60 -2.72 6.38
N ILE A 298 6.04 -2.71 5.13
CA ILE A 298 7.45 -2.69 4.76
C ILE A 298 7.85 -1.26 4.38
N GLY A 299 9.15 -0.97 4.39
CA GLY A 299 9.67 0.28 3.87
C GLY A 299 9.87 0.20 2.35
N TYR A 300 9.26 1.12 1.59
CA TYR A 300 9.39 1.16 0.13
C TYR A 300 9.40 2.60 -0.41
N VAL A 301 9.80 2.75 -1.67
CA VAL A 301 9.74 4.02 -2.40
C VAL A 301 8.62 3.92 -3.43
N GLN A 302 7.84 4.97 -3.59
CA GLN A 302 6.90 5.10 -4.71
C GLN A 302 6.97 6.54 -5.19
N GLN A 303 7.20 6.73 -6.49
CA GLN A 303 7.27 8.05 -7.13
C GLN A 303 8.21 9.04 -6.41
N SER A 304 9.41 8.59 -6.06
CA SER A 304 10.43 9.37 -5.34
C SER A 304 10.05 9.77 -3.91
N ARG A 305 9.01 9.18 -3.33
CA ARG A 305 8.63 9.36 -1.93
C ARG A 305 8.88 8.09 -1.14
N VAL A 306 9.37 8.23 0.08
CA VAL A 306 9.56 7.11 0.99
C VAL A 306 8.28 6.89 1.79
N TYR A 307 7.77 5.66 1.74
CA TYR A 307 6.68 5.20 2.58
C TYR A 307 7.26 4.31 3.68
N GLY A 308 7.18 4.80 4.93
CA GLY A 308 7.89 4.18 6.05
C GLY A 308 9.35 4.65 6.08
N ALA A 309 10.31 3.72 5.97
CA ALA A 309 11.73 4.02 5.87
C ALA A 309 12.38 3.18 4.79
N TRP A 310 13.06 3.83 3.85
CA TRP A 310 13.80 3.17 2.80
C TRP A 310 15.20 2.78 3.29
N ALA A 311 15.59 1.53 3.05
CA ALA A 311 16.92 1.02 3.37
C ALA A 311 17.67 0.63 2.09
N ASP A 312 17.27 -0.49 1.49
CA ASP A 312 17.76 -1.05 0.23
C ASP A 312 16.81 -2.16 -0.25
N HIS A 313 16.99 -2.63 -1.49
CA HIS A 313 16.15 -3.66 -2.10
C HIS A 313 16.22 -5.00 -1.35
N GLU A 314 17.39 -5.41 -0.87
CA GLU A 314 17.53 -6.69 -0.16
C GLU A 314 16.79 -6.67 1.18
N THR A 315 16.91 -5.60 1.96
CA THR A 315 16.18 -5.43 3.22
C THR A 315 14.66 -5.37 2.98
N MET A 316 14.22 -4.72 1.90
CA MET A 316 12.82 -4.74 1.48
C MET A 316 12.34 -6.17 1.16
N MET A 317 13.13 -6.96 0.42
CA MET A 317 12.82 -8.35 0.08
C MET A 317 12.76 -9.26 1.33
N GLU A 318 13.67 -9.07 2.29
CA GLU A 318 13.67 -9.82 3.55
C GLU A 318 12.45 -9.52 4.43
N GLU A 319 12.04 -8.25 4.51
CA GLU A 319 10.79 -7.85 5.18
C GLU A 319 9.57 -8.44 4.47
N LEU A 320 9.56 -8.40 3.13
CA LEU A 320 8.49 -8.97 2.31
C LEU A 320 8.35 -10.49 2.49
N GLU A 321 9.46 -11.23 2.47
CA GLU A 321 9.50 -12.68 2.73
C GLU A 321 8.96 -12.99 4.13
N TYR A 322 9.42 -12.26 5.15
CA TYR A 322 8.93 -12.46 6.51
C TYR A 322 7.42 -12.24 6.59
N GLN A 323 6.94 -11.15 6.01
CA GLN A 323 5.52 -10.80 5.99
C GLN A 323 4.66 -11.87 5.32
N HIS A 324 5.06 -12.39 4.15
CA HIS A 324 4.26 -13.37 3.41
C HIS A 324 4.31 -14.75 4.04
N ASN A 325 5.46 -15.13 4.62
CA ASN A 325 5.56 -16.32 5.45
C ASN A 325 4.65 -16.20 6.68
N TRP A 326 4.61 -15.03 7.31
CA TRP A 326 3.70 -14.75 8.42
C TRP A 326 2.23 -14.86 7.98
N PHE A 327 1.82 -14.27 6.85
CA PHE A 327 0.44 -14.38 6.34
C PHE A 327 0.03 -15.84 6.11
N ALA A 328 0.90 -16.64 5.45
CA ALA A 328 0.62 -18.04 5.21
C ALA A 328 0.49 -18.83 6.52
N ARG A 329 1.41 -18.62 7.48
CA ARG A 329 1.36 -19.30 8.78
C ARG A 329 0.15 -18.88 9.61
N ALA A 330 -0.22 -17.60 9.59
CA ALA A 330 -1.41 -17.09 10.26
C ALA A 330 -2.69 -17.67 9.66
N ALA A 331 -2.81 -17.68 8.33
CA ALA A 331 -3.94 -18.32 7.64
C ALA A 331 -4.07 -19.80 8.02
N VAL A 332 -2.97 -20.57 7.96
CA VAL A 332 -2.94 -21.98 8.32
C VAL A 332 -3.30 -22.20 9.80
N TYR A 333 -2.77 -21.38 10.70
CA TYR A 333 -3.09 -21.45 12.12
C TYR A 333 -4.58 -21.18 12.37
N LEU A 334 -5.14 -20.12 11.79
CA LEU A 334 -6.54 -19.75 11.99
C LEU A 334 -7.48 -20.81 11.41
N MET A 335 -7.20 -21.29 10.18
CA MET A 335 -8.00 -22.35 9.54
C MET A 335 -7.97 -23.68 10.30
N GLY A 336 -6.91 -23.95 11.05
CA GLY A 336 -6.74 -25.19 11.82
C GLY A 336 -7.30 -25.15 13.23
N ASN A 337 -7.45 -23.95 13.82
CA ASN A 337 -7.85 -23.78 15.24
C ASN A 337 -9.24 -23.15 15.41
N TYR A 338 -9.82 -22.58 14.35
CA TYR A 338 -11.12 -21.92 14.40
C TYR A 338 -12.04 -22.45 13.31
N ASP A 339 -13.36 -22.45 13.58
CA ASP A 339 -14.35 -22.74 12.55
C ASP A 339 -14.36 -21.63 11.50
N TRP A 340 -14.38 -22.03 10.24
CA TRP A 340 -14.42 -21.11 9.11
C TRP A 340 -15.14 -21.74 7.92
N ASP A 341 -15.82 -20.89 7.16
CA ASP A 341 -16.41 -21.20 5.87
C ASP A 341 -15.75 -20.37 4.76
N LEU A 342 -15.34 -19.13 5.06
CA LEU A 342 -14.68 -18.23 4.12
C LEU A 342 -13.36 -17.72 4.69
N LEU A 343 -12.29 -17.75 3.90
CA LEU A 343 -11.04 -17.04 4.17
C LEU A 343 -10.82 -15.99 3.10
N PHE A 344 -10.60 -14.75 3.52
CA PHE A 344 -10.18 -13.64 2.67
C PHE A 344 -8.77 -13.22 3.11
N LEU A 345 -7.82 -13.19 2.19
CA LEU A 345 -6.47 -12.69 2.43
C LEU A 345 -6.07 -11.76 1.29
N GLN A 346 -5.36 -10.68 1.59
CA GLN A 346 -4.76 -9.84 0.54
C GLN A 346 -3.27 -9.63 0.75
N SER A 347 -2.51 -9.92 -0.31
CA SER A 347 -1.13 -9.49 -0.49
C SER A 347 -1.11 -8.19 -1.28
N HIS A 348 -0.42 -7.17 -0.76
CA HIS A 348 -0.19 -5.92 -1.48
C HIS A 348 1.19 -5.90 -2.18
N ALA A 349 1.86 -7.05 -2.24
CA ALA A 349 3.28 -7.12 -2.57
C ALA A 349 3.64 -6.67 -3.98
N PRO A 350 2.94 -7.15 -5.04
CA PRO A 350 3.33 -6.74 -6.39
C PRO A 350 3.11 -5.24 -6.60
N ASP A 351 2.02 -4.68 -6.09
CA ASP A 351 1.75 -3.24 -6.18
C ASP A 351 2.88 -2.39 -5.57
N TYR A 352 3.37 -2.72 -4.36
CA TYR A 352 4.54 -2.03 -3.76
C TYR A 352 5.74 -1.95 -4.71
N ILE A 353 5.99 -3.05 -5.42
CA ILE A 353 7.20 -3.25 -6.23
C ILE A 353 7.03 -2.62 -7.60
N PHE A 354 5.86 -2.78 -8.22
CA PHE A 354 5.56 -2.13 -9.49
C PHE A 354 5.58 -0.61 -9.33
N ASP A 355 4.95 -0.07 -8.30
CA ASP A 355 4.93 1.38 -8.09
C ASP A 355 6.29 2.00 -7.76
N ASN A 356 7.20 1.19 -7.22
CA ASN A 356 8.59 1.57 -7.00
C ASN A 356 9.41 1.49 -8.28
N LEU A 357 9.35 0.35 -8.98
CA LEU A 357 10.37 -0.05 -9.95
C LEU A 357 9.90 -0.05 -11.41
N ILE A 358 8.60 -0.11 -11.71
CA ILE A 358 8.12 -0.40 -13.07
C ILE A 358 8.60 0.60 -14.11
N LYS A 359 8.74 1.87 -13.74
CA LYS A 359 9.26 2.93 -14.61
C LYS A 359 10.67 2.60 -15.13
N GLU A 360 11.50 2.01 -14.27
CA GLU A 360 12.90 1.71 -14.54
C GLU A 360 13.10 0.26 -14.98
N ALA A 361 12.18 -0.64 -14.62
CA ALA A 361 12.14 -2.03 -15.07
C ALA A 361 11.66 -2.16 -16.52
N GLU A 362 10.74 -1.31 -16.97
CA GLU A 362 10.10 -1.39 -18.28
C GLU A 362 11.06 -1.01 -19.43
N PRO A 363 11.39 -1.93 -20.35
CA PRO A 363 12.30 -1.66 -21.47
C PRO A 363 11.86 -0.53 -22.39
N LEU A 364 10.55 -0.25 -22.49
CA LEU A 364 10.04 0.86 -23.30
C LEU A 364 10.26 2.24 -22.67
N THR A 365 10.45 2.32 -21.34
CA THR A 365 10.52 3.59 -20.60
C THR A 365 11.91 3.85 -20.00
N THR A 366 12.69 2.79 -19.76
CA THR A 366 14.06 2.91 -19.24
C THR A 366 15.07 3.27 -20.33
N SER A 367 16.11 4.00 -19.96
CA SER A 367 17.30 4.23 -20.78
C SER A 367 18.47 3.31 -20.41
N ASP A 368 18.31 2.51 -19.35
CA ASP A 368 19.35 1.66 -18.77
C ASP A 368 18.88 0.21 -18.74
N ARG A 369 19.53 -0.62 -19.57
CA ARG A 369 19.15 -2.02 -19.76
C ARG A 369 19.62 -2.92 -18.62
N GLU A 370 20.80 -2.68 -18.07
CA GLU A 370 21.34 -3.49 -16.96
C GLU A 370 20.47 -3.29 -15.72
N ARG A 371 20.12 -2.03 -15.43
CA ARG A 371 19.21 -1.68 -14.33
C ARG A 371 17.78 -2.23 -14.54
N SER A 372 17.31 -2.27 -15.78
CA SER A 372 16.03 -2.90 -16.12
C SER A 372 16.02 -4.39 -15.78
N GLU A 373 17.08 -5.12 -16.13
CA GLU A 373 17.21 -6.56 -15.82
C GLU A 373 17.26 -6.82 -14.30
N GLU A 374 17.96 -5.98 -13.53
CA GLU A 374 17.97 -6.05 -12.05
C GLU A 374 16.56 -5.90 -11.46
N TYR A 375 15.77 -4.94 -11.94
CA TYR A 375 14.43 -4.69 -11.39
C TYR A 375 13.39 -5.69 -11.86
N LEU A 376 13.54 -6.25 -13.05
CA LEU A 376 12.73 -7.39 -13.48
C LEU A 376 12.97 -8.61 -12.58
N GLU A 377 14.21 -8.84 -12.13
CA GLU A 377 14.50 -9.91 -11.16
C GLU A 377 13.84 -9.64 -9.79
N LEU A 378 13.80 -8.38 -9.33
CA LEU A 378 13.08 -8.02 -8.10
C LEU A 378 11.56 -8.24 -8.21
N ILE A 379 10.97 -7.96 -9.39
CA ILE A 379 9.57 -8.28 -9.68
C ILE A 379 9.35 -9.80 -9.65
N ASP A 380 10.22 -10.59 -10.29
CA ASP A 380 10.14 -12.06 -10.29
C ASP A 380 10.25 -12.62 -8.85
N ARG A 381 11.22 -12.15 -8.05
CA ARG A 381 11.37 -12.53 -6.62
C ARG A 381 10.13 -12.21 -5.80
N THR A 382 9.45 -11.10 -6.10
CA THR A 382 8.20 -10.72 -5.43
C THR A 382 7.09 -11.73 -5.73
N TYR A 383 6.95 -12.12 -6.98
CA TYR A 383 6.00 -13.17 -7.37
C TYR A 383 6.32 -14.52 -6.75
N GLU A 384 7.59 -14.91 -6.67
CA GLU A 384 8.01 -16.14 -5.98
C GLU A 384 7.64 -16.13 -4.49
N ILE A 385 7.80 -15.01 -3.80
CA ILE A 385 7.42 -14.84 -2.38
C ILE A 385 5.91 -15.04 -2.20
N VAL A 386 5.12 -14.37 -3.05
CA VAL A 386 3.65 -14.48 -3.02
C VAL A 386 3.20 -15.90 -3.35
N ASP A 387 3.80 -16.53 -4.38
CA ASP A 387 3.47 -17.90 -4.80
C ASP A 387 3.75 -18.94 -3.71
N ARG A 388 4.86 -18.81 -2.96
CA ARG A 388 5.15 -19.67 -1.80
C ARG A 388 4.08 -19.54 -0.71
N ALA A 389 3.60 -18.32 -0.45
CA ALA A 389 2.53 -18.10 0.51
C ALA A 389 1.21 -18.73 0.05
N ILE A 390 0.85 -18.55 -1.22
CA ILE A 390 -0.33 -19.18 -1.85
C ILE A 390 -0.25 -20.69 -1.71
N GLY A 391 0.87 -21.31 -2.12
CA GLY A 391 1.04 -22.77 -2.04
C GLY A 391 0.78 -23.32 -0.65
N ARG A 392 1.35 -22.70 0.39
CA ARG A 392 1.15 -23.12 1.79
C ARG A 392 -0.29 -23.01 2.28
N ILE A 393 -1.03 -22.00 1.82
CA ILE A 393 -2.44 -21.81 2.19
C ILE A 393 -3.30 -22.85 1.46
N VAL A 394 -3.10 -23.01 0.15
CA VAL A 394 -3.86 -23.91 -0.71
C VAL A 394 -3.64 -25.38 -0.34
N GLU A 395 -2.47 -25.75 0.18
CA GLU A 395 -2.22 -27.10 0.74
C GLU A 395 -3.16 -27.49 1.91
N LYS A 396 -3.88 -26.53 2.51
CA LYS A 396 -4.90 -26.79 3.55
C LYS A 396 -6.32 -26.87 3.02
N ALA A 397 -6.54 -26.59 1.73
CA ALA A 397 -7.82 -26.79 1.09
C ALA A 397 -8.07 -28.29 0.86
N ASP A 398 -9.30 -28.75 1.12
CA ASP A 398 -9.75 -30.08 0.72
C ASP A 398 -10.33 -30.07 -0.71
N GLU A 399 -10.72 -31.23 -1.23
CA GLU A 399 -11.26 -31.38 -2.59
C GLU A 399 -12.60 -30.63 -2.80
N ASP A 400 -13.31 -30.29 -1.73
CA ASP A 400 -14.60 -29.57 -1.77
C ASP A 400 -14.44 -28.05 -1.57
N THR A 401 -13.24 -27.56 -1.30
CA THR A 401 -12.93 -26.15 -1.04
C THR A 401 -12.70 -25.39 -2.36
N LEU A 402 -13.44 -24.29 -2.56
CA LEU A 402 -13.20 -23.38 -3.66
C LEU A 402 -11.98 -22.49 -3.36
N VAL A 403 -10.98 -22.50 -4.23
CA VAL A 403 -9.84 -21.57 -4.14
C VAL A 403 -9.94 -20.55 -5.27
N VAL A 404 -9.92 -19.28 -4.93
CA VAL A 404 -9.91 -18.15 -5.85
C VAL A 404 -8.66 -17.31 -5.58
N VAL A 405 -7.86 -17.11 -6.62
CA VAL A 405 -6.80 -16.10 -6.63
C VAL A 405 -7.26 -14.99 -7.56
N VAL A 406 -7.29 -13.75 -7.07
CA VAL A 406 -7.84 -12.60 -7.80
C VAL A 406 -6.96 -11.37 -7.60
N SER A 407 -6.88 -10.51 -8.61
CA SER A 407 -6.26 -9.19 -8.51
C SER A 407 -7.28 -8.07 -8.70
N ASP A 408 -7.02 -6.94 -8.07
CA ASP A 408 -7.84 -5.75 -8.12
C ASP A 408 -7.57 -4.92 -9.39
N HIS A 409 -6.31 -4.79 -9.80
CA HIS A 409 -5.86 -4.22 -11.06
C HIS A 409 -4.43 -4.68 -11.39
N GLY A 410 -4.01 -4.54 -12.65
CA GLY A 410 -2.61 -4.60 -13.02
C GLY A 410 -1.94 -3.22 -13.08
N VAL A 411 -0.60 -3.20 -13.14
CA VAL A 411 0.20 -1.97 -13.25
C VAL A 411 0.96 -1.96 -14.58
N ILE A 412 0.90 -0.85 -15.32
CA ILE A 412 1.62 -0.65 -16.60
C ILE A 412 2.79 0.33 -16.47
N GLY A 413 3.75 0.26 -17.41
CA GLY A 413 4.89 1.18 -17.45
C GLY A 413 4.50 2.62 -17.84
N PHE A 414 5.33 3.60 -17.45
CA PHE A 414 5.11 5.02 -17.73
C PHE A 414 6.42 5.81 -17.86
N HIS A 415 6.40 6.93 -18.60
CA HIS A 415 7.60 7.70 -18.97
C HIS A 415 8.01 8.79 -17.99
N SER A 416 7.10 9.21 -17.11
CA SER A 416 7.25 10.42 -16.28
C SER A 416 6.65 10.19 -14.91
N THR A 417 7.11 10.90 -13.89
CA THR A 417 6.47 10.93 -12.56
C THR A 417 5.46 12.09 -12.42
N ARG A 418 5.22 12.85 -13.48
CA ARG A 418 4.21 13.92 -13.52
C ARG A 418 2.82 13.34 -13.34
N HIS A 419 1.96 13.91 -12.50
CA HIS A 419 0.63 13.34 -12.30
C HIS A 419 -0.36 13.78 -13.39
N VAL A 420 -1.36 12.94 -13.70
CA VAL A 420 -2.49 13.33 -14.57
C VAL A 420 -3.24 14.53 -13.98
N ALA A 421 -3.27 14.64 -12.66
CA ALA A 421 -3.82 15.80 -11.96
C ALA A 421 -3.14 17.11 -12.36
N ASP A 422 -1.82 17.11 -12.57
CA ASP A 422 -1.08 18.29 -13.02
C ASP A 422 -1.49 18.67 -14.45
N VAL A 423 -1.66 17.68 -15.32
CA VAL A 423 -2.08 17.89 -16.72
C VAL A 423 -3.45 18.54 -16.78
N ILE A 424 -4.44 18.00 -16.07
CA ILE A 424 -5.82 18.52 -16.09
C ILE A 424 -5.89 19.87 -15.38
N SER A 425 -5.21 20.02 -14.24
CA SER A 425 -5.16 21.29 -13.51
C SER A 425 -4.59 22.40 -14.40
N GLU A 426 -3.53 22.14 -15.16
CA GLU A 426 -3.00 23.12 -16.13
C GLU A 426 -4.00 23.48 -17.24
N VAL A 427 -4.81 22.53 -17.73
CA VAL A 427 -5.88 22.85 -18.69
C VAL A 427 -6.92 23.75 -18.04
N LEU A 428 -7.38 23.43 -16.83
CA LEU A 428 -8.38 24.22 -16.11
C LEU A 428 -7.85 25.62 -15.75
N GLU A 429 -6.58 25.75 -15.36
CA GLU A 429 -5.94 27.04 -15.09
C GLU A 429 -5.85 27.91 -16.35
N ARG A 430 -5.48 27.33 -17.50
CA ARG A 430 -5.43 28.05 -18.79
C ARG A 430 -6.79 28.55 -19.24
N GLU A 431 -7.84 27.79 -18.94
CA GLU A 431 -9.23 28.19 -19.19
C GLU A 431 -9.76 29.17 -18.12
N GLY A 432 -8.97 29.51 -17.09
CA GLY A 432 -9.41 30.39 -16.01
C GLY A 432 -10.52 29.79 -15.15
N LEU A 433 -10.55 28.45 -15.03
CA LEU A 433 -11.55 27.69 -14.28
C LEU A 433 -11.03 27.20 -12.93
N LEU A 434 -9.71 27.07 -12.78
CA LEU A 434 -9.02 26.71 -11.54
C LEU A 434 -8.06 27.83 -11.13
N PHE A 435 -8.07 28.18 -9.84
CA PHE A 435 -7.18 29.20 -9.29
C PHE A 435 -6.47 28.65 -8.04
N CYS A 436 -5.18 28.34 -8.15
CA CYS A 436 -4.38 27.86 -7.02
C CYS A 436 -3.67 29.04 -6.32
N ARG A 437 -3.75 29.11 -4.98
CA ARG A 437 -3.02 30.08 -4.13
C ARG A 437 -1.55 29.67 -3.93
N LYS A 438 -1.27 28.37 -3.95
CA LYS A 438 0.07 27.75 -4.03
C LYS A 438 -0.03 26.56 -4.98
N LYS A 439 1.01 26.30 -5.79
CA LYS A 439 1.04 25.09 -6.64
C LYS A 439 0.98 23.85 -5.74
N ALA A 440 -0.18 23.22 -5.67
CA ALA A 440 -0.42 22.00 -4.93
C ALA A 440 0.37 20.86 -5.57
N VAL A 441 1.30 20.26 -4.84
CA VAL A 441 1.91 18.99 -5.23
C VAL A 441 1.02 17.90 -4.66
N GLN A 442 0.07 17.40 -5.45
CA GLN A 442 -0.81 16.31 -5.03
C GLN A 442 -0.03 14.98 -4.97
N PRO A 443 -0.01 14.25 -3.85
CA PRO A 443 0.17 12.81 -3.88
C PRO A 443 -1.18 12.08 -4.00
N GLY A 444 -1.26 11.14 -4.94
CA GLY A 444 -2.40 10.25 -5.13
C GLY A 444 -2.61 9.18 -4.04
N THR A 445 -2.17 9.40 -2.80
CA THR A 445 -2.33 8.41 -1.71
C THR A 445 -2.88 9.00 -0.40
N LYS A 446 -3.04 10.33 -0.31
CA LYS A 446 -3.74 11.00 0.81
C LYS A 446 -4.45 12.25 0.31
N PRO A 447 -5.74 12.47 0.63
CA PRO A 447 -6.35 13.78 0.44
C PRO A 447 -5.61 14.78 1.33
N LYS A 448 -4.80 15.63 0.71
CA LYS A 448 -4.23 16.82 1.36
C LYS A 448 -4.56 18.07 0.55
N PHE A 449 -5.78 18.17 0.05
CA PHE A 449 -6.32 19.50 -0.25
C PHE A 449 -6.68 20.15 1.08
N GLY A 450 -5.72 20.83 1.67
CA GLY A 450 -6.06 21.84 2.66
C GLY A 450 -6.91 22.91 1.96
N LYS A 451 -7.91 23.43 2.67
CA LYS A 451 -8.74 24.60 2.30
C LYS A 451 -7.94 25.79 1.74
N GLU A 452 -6.63 25.84 2.00
CA GLU A 452 -5.74 26.96 1.75
C GLU A 452 -5.04 26.94 0.37
N GLU A 453 -5.06 25.83 -0.37
CA GLU A 453 -4.29 25.68 -1.63
C GLU A 453 -5.04 26.17 -2.88
N ILE A 454 -6.37 26.03 -2.92
CA ILE A 454 -7.24 26.48 -4.01
C ILE A 454 -8.03 27.70 -3.56
N ASP A 455 -8.14 28.72 -4.42
CA ASP A 455 -9.03 29.85 -4.21
C ASP A 455 -10.44 29.51 -4.67
N TRP A 456 -11.20 28.90 -3.77
CA TRP A 456 -12.58 28.46 -4.01
C TRP A 456 -13.54 29.61 -4.37
N SER A 457 -13.22 30.84 -3.96
CA SER A 457 -14.00 32.03 -4.33
C SER A 457 -13.98 32.36 -5.82
N ARG A 458 -13.02 31.78 -6.57
CA ARG A 458 -12.81 32.01 -8.01
C ARG A 458 -12.82 30.73 -8.82
N THR A 459 -12.65 29.58 -8.19
CA THR A 459 -12.53 28.28 -8.85
C THR A 459 -13.92 27.75 -9.23
N LYS A 460 -14.14 27.60 -10.54
CA LYS A 460 -15.37 27.06 -11.12
C LYS A 460 -15.33 25.54 -11.26
N ALA A 461 -14.15 24.96 -11.49
CA ALA A 461 -13.97 23.52 -11.62
C ALA A 461 -12.61 23.05 -11.10
N ALA A 462 -12.56 21.83 -10.56
CA ALA A 462 -11.35 21.21 -10.03
C ALA A 462 -11.33 19.70 -10.29
N PHE A 463 -10.12 19.15 -10.42
CA PHE A 463 -9.88 17.73 -10.69
C PHE A 463 -9.37 17.00 -9.46
N PHE A 464 -9.98 15.85 -9.17
CA PHE A 464 -9.73 15.08 -7.97
C PHE A 464 -9.75 13.57 -8.25
N ASP A 465 -9.04 12.83 -7.41
CA ASP A 465 -9.05 11.37 -7.32
C ASP A 465 -8.92 10.65 -8.68
N SER A 466 -7.94 11.10 -9.47
CA SER A 466 -7.45 10.52 -10.73
C SER A 466 -8.39 10.50 -11.94
N ILE A 467 -9.72 10.64 -11.80
CA ILE A 467 -10.63 10.61 -12.95
C ILE A 467 -11.79 11.63 -12.89
N HIS A 468 -11.96 12.36 -11.79
CA HIS A 468 -13.16 13.16 -11.56
C HIS A 468 -12.90 14.66 -11.70
N ILE A 469 -13.67 15.34 -12.54
CA ILE A 469 -13.74 16.82 -12.55
C ILE A 469 -15.08 17.24 -11.94
N TYR A 470 -15.02 18.07 -10.91
CA TYR A 470 -16.17 18.63 -10.22
C TYR A 470 -16.35 20.10 -10.57
N ILE A 471 -17.60 20.52 -10.72
CA ILE A 471 -18.01 21.91 -10.94
C ILE A 471 -18.57 22.46 -9.62
N ASN A 472 -18.12 23.67 -9.24
CA ASN A 472 -18.54 24.36 -8.02
C ASN A 472 -19.90 25.07 -8.25
N LEU A 473 -20.96 24.27 -8.31
CA LEU A 473 -22.30 24.67 -8.75
C LEU A 473 -23.09 25.31 -7.61
N LYS A 474 -23.63 26.50 -7.86
CA LYS A 474 -24.45 27.23 -6.90
C LYS A 474 -25.74 26.48 -6.60
N GLY A 475 -26.06 26.37 -5.30
CA GLY A 475 -27.23 25.62 -4.82
C GLY A 475 -26.99 24.11 -4.67
N ARG A 476 -25.88 23.57 -5.20
CA ARG A 476 -25.41 22.21 -4.92
C ARG A 476 -24.26 22.24 -3.91
N GLU A 477 -23.18 22.95 -4.22
CA GLU A 477 -22.07 23.14 -3.29
C GLU A 477 -22.31 24.37 -2.40
N PRO A 478 -21.96 24.35 -1.10
CA PRO A 478 -22.17 25.48 -0.19
C PRO A 478 -21.45 26.78 -0.60
N GLU A 479 -20.32 26.65 -1.29
CA GLU A 479 -19.49 27.75 -1.79
C GLU A 479 -19.57 27.87 -3.32
N GLY A 480 -20.66 27.36 -3.93
CA GLY A 480 -20.88 27.34 -5.37
C GLY A 480 -20.90 28.73 -6.02
N ILE A 481 -20.15 28.89 -7.10
CA ILE A 481 -20.01 30.16 -7.85
C ILE A 481 -20.47 30.07 -9.30
N VAL A 482 -20.76 28.87 -9.80
CA VAL A 482 -21.29 28.65 -11.15
C VAL A 482 -22.80 28.68 -11.07
N GLU A 483 -23.45 29.55 -11.83
CA GLU A 483 -24.92 29.60 -11.85
C GLU A 483 -25.48 28.34 -12.55
N PRO A 484 -26.64 27.79 -12.13
CA PRO A 484 -27.23 26.60 -12.75
C PRO A 484 -27.40 26.67 -14.26
N GLU A 485 -27.67 27.86 -14.81
CA GLU A 485 -27.83 28.08 -16.24
C GLU A 485 -26.50 27.99 -17.01
N GLU A 486 -25.36 28.26 -16.35
CA GLU A 486 -24.02 28.16 -16.95
C GLU A 486 -23.46 26.72 -16.93
N TYR A 487 -24.07 25.82 -16.17
CA TYR A 487 -23.52 24.49 -15.87
C TYR A 487 -23.20 23.67 -17.13
N GLU A 488 -24.16 23.57 -18.06
CA GLU A 488 -23.98 22.78 -19.28
C GLU A 488 -22.95 23.39 -20.23
N GLU A 489 -22.95 24.73 -20.36
CA GLU A 489 -21.99 25.45 -21.19
C GLU A 489 -20.56 25.26 -20.66
N LEU A 490 -20.38 25.42 -19.34
CA LEU A 490 -19.10 25.21 -18.68
C LEU A 490 -18.61 23.77 -18.85
N ARG A 491 -19.50 22.79 -18.65
CA ARG A 491 -19.18 21.37 -18.81
C ARG A 491 -18.69 21.08 -20.23
N ASN A 492 -19.38 21.58 -21.25
CA ASN A 492 -18.97 21.42 -22.65
C ASN A 492 -17.64 22.13 -22.94
N ARG A 493 -17.42 23.32 -22.37
CA ARG A 493 -16.16 24.06 -22.51
C ARG A 493 -14.96 23.29 -21.95
N ILE A 494 -15.10 22.69 -20.76
CA ILE A 494 -14.06 21.84 -20.16
C ILE A 494 -13.76 20.64 -21.07
N ILE A 495 -14.79 19.95 -21.55
CA ILE A 495 -14.64 18.79 -22.43
C ILE A 495 -13.87 19.17 -23.71
N GLU A 496 -14.20 20.31 -24.34
CA GLU A 496 -13.51 20.76 -25.55
C GLU A 496 -12.04 21.12 -25.26
N ALA A 497 -11.78 21.84 -24.17
CA ALA A 497 -10.42 22.17 -23.75
C ALA A 497 -9.54 20.93 -23.54
N LEU A 498 -10.10 19.87 -22.95
CA LEU A 498 -9.42 18.58 -22.80
C LEU A 498 -9.19 17.88 -24.15
N ARG A 499 -10.15 17.94 -25.08
CA ARG A 499 -10.05 17.31 -26.41
C ARG A 499 -8.96 17.93 -27.27
N VAL A 500 -8.77 19.25 -27.20
CA VAL A 500 -7.76 19.96 -28.00
C VAL A 500 -6.37 19.93 -27.37
N TYR A 501 -6.25 19.57 -26.10
CA TYR A 501 -4.96 19.41 -25.42
C TYR A 501 -4.13 18.33 -26.13
N LYS A 502 -2.83 18.60 -26.36
CA LYS A 502 -1.89 17.64 -26.93
C LYS A 502 -0.80 17.32 -25.93
N ASP A 503 -0.70 16.05 -25.54
CA ASP A 503 0.39 15.59 -24.70
C ASP A 503 1.74 15.77 -25.44
N PRO A 504 2.78 16.32 -24.80
CA PRO A 504 4.03 16.64 -25.49
C PRO A 504 4.76 15.43 -26.08
N ARG A 505 4.55 14.22 -25.54
CA ARG A 505 5.15 12.98 -26.06
C ARG A 505 4.26 12.28 -27.06
N LEU A 506 2.97 12.13 -26.78
CA LEU A 506 2.03 11.50 -27.70
C LEU A 506 1.74 12.36 -28.94
N ARG A 507 1.99 13.67 -28.86
CA ARG A 507 1.67 14.69 -29.88
C ARG A 507 0.19 14.70 -30.27
N ALA A 508 -0.68 14.20 -29.40
CA ALA A 508 -2.12 14.08 -29.61
C ALA A 508 -2.85 14.05 -28.25
N CYS A 509 -4.18 14.07 -28.27
CA CYS A 509 -5.01 14.08 -27.06
C CYS A 509 -4.70 12.87 -26.17
N PRO A 510 -4.35 13.06 -24.89
CA PRO A 510 -4.06 11.95 -23.99
C PRO A 510 -5.32 11.26 -23.47
N PHE A 511 -6.49 11.90 -23.55
CA PHE A 511 -7.73 11.35 -23.02
C PHE A 511 -8.32 10.31 -23.97
N SER A 512 -8.44 9.07 -23.50
CA SER A 512 -9.10 7.97 -24.20
C SER A 512 -10.62 8.02 -24.02
N LEU A 513 -11.08 8.65 -22.93
CA LEU A 513 -12.48 8.79 -22.57
C LEU A 513 -12.69 10.13 -21.85
N ILE A 514 -13.76 10.83 -22.22
CA ILE A 514 -14.27 12.02 -21.53
C ILE A 514 -15.80 11.89 -21.55
N LEU A 515 -16.40 11.58 -20.41
CA LEU A 515 -17.84 11.37 -20.26
C LEU A 515 -18.45 12.42 -19.35
N LYS A 516 -19.68 12.83 -19.66
CA LYS A 516 -20.56 13.50 -18.70
C LYS A 516 -21.01 12.47 -17.65
N SER A 517 -21.33 12.94 -16.45
CA SER A 517 -21.69 12.07 -15.32
C SER A 517 -22.89 11.15 -15.61
N GLU A 518 -23.88 11.60 -16.41
CA GLU A 518 -25.01 10.77 -16.85
C GLU A 518 -24.61 9.59 -17.76
N ASP A 519 -23.55 9.75 -18.56
CA ASP A 519 -23.06 8.72 -19.48
C ASP A 519 -22.10 7.75 -18.78
N ALA A 520 -21.51 8.16 -17.64
CA ALA A 520 -20.55 7.35 -16.88
C ALA A 520 -21.15 6.03 -16.33
N LYS A 521 -22.48 5.88 -16.35
CA LYS A 521 -23.18 4.65 -15.94
C LYS A 521 -22.71 3.42 -16.72
N ILE A 522 -22.28 3.59 -17.98
CA ILE A 522 -21.77 2.49 -18.82
C ILE A 522 -20.45 1.88 -18.30
N VAL A 523 -19.72 2.62 -17.45
CA VAL A 523 -18.49 2.14 -16.78
C VAL A 523 -18.69 1.90 -15.29
N GLY A 524 -19.95 1.75 -14.85
CA GLY A 524 -20.28 1.44 -13.44
C GLY A 524 -20.14 2.63 -12.49
N LEU A 525 -20.01 3.85 -13.01
CA LEU A 525 -19.94 5.09 -12.23
C LEU A 525 -21.27 5.85 -12.31
N TYR A 526 -21.93 6.02 -11.17
CA TYR A 526 -23.20 6.76 -11.05
C TYR A 526 -23.43 7.17 -9.58
N GLY A 527 -24.49 7.91 -9.33
CA GLY A 527 -24.84 8.41 -8.00
C GLY A 527 -24.20 9.76 -7.68
N ASP A 528 -24.22 10.12 -6.40
CA ASP A 528 -23.82 11.46 -5.94
C ASP A 528 -22.36 11.55 -5.47
N ARG A 529 -21.59 10.47 -5.69
CA ARG A 529 -20.18 10.35 -5.32
C ARG A 529 -19.21 10.41 -6.51
N ILE A 530 -19.71 10.89 -7.65
CA ILE A 530 -18.92 11.05 -8.89
C ILE A 530 -18.88 12.52 -9.34
N GLY A 531 -17.75 12.90 -9.95
CA GLY A 531 -17.58 14.18 -10.64
C GLY A 531 -18.57 14.39 -11.79
N ASP A 532 -18.67 15.64 -12.24
CA ASP A 532 -19.54 16.08 -13.34
C ASP A 532 -19.02 15.66 -14.71
N ILE A 533 -17.70 15.49 -14.82
CA ILE A 533 -17.01 14.92 -15.98
C ILE A 533 -16.06 13.84 -15.49
N ILE A 534 -16.10 12.68 -16.15
CA ILE A 534 -15.21 11.54 -15.91
C ILE A 534 -14.21 11.43 -17.05
N VAL A 535 -12.93 11.24 -16.73
CA VAL A 535 -11.86 11.13 -17.72
C VAL A 535 -11.05 9.87 -17.52
N ALA A 536 -10.54 9.31 -18.62
CA ALA A 536 -9.46 8.35 -18.59
C ALA A 536 -8.42 8.72 -19.66
N VAL A 537 -7.17 8.35 -19.43
CA VAL A 537 -6.06 8.61 -20.36
C VAL A 537 -5.59 7.31 -21.03
N ARG A 538 -4.94 7.44 -22.19
CA ARG A 538 -4.28 6.33 -22.86
C ARG A 538 -2.83 6.15 -22.36
N PRO A 539 -2.23 4.96 -22.41
CA PRO A 539 -0.85 4.79 -22.00
C PRO A 539 0.18 5.55 -22.85
N GLY A 540 1.38 5.72 -22.30
CA GLY A 540 2.56 6.18 -23.03
C GLY A 540 2.80 7.69 -23.12
N GLY A 541 1.97 8.52 -22.47
CA GLY A 541 2.18 9.97 -22.38
C GLY A 541 3.18 10.43 -21.31
N LEU A 542 3.31 11.75 -21.11
CA LEU A 542 4.14 12.34 -20.05
C LEU A 542 3.34 12.58 -18.77
N TYR A 543 2.65 11.55 -18.34
CA TYR A 543 2.00 11.43 -17.04
C TYR A 543 2.35 10.05 -16.48
N GLY A 544 2.38 9.98 -15.15
CA GLY A 544 2.87 8.86 -14.37
C GLY A 544 1.82 8.28 -13.46
N GLN A 545 2.19 7.19 -12.79
CA GLN A 545 1.36 6.13 -12.19
C GLN A 545 1.00 5.09 -13.24
N GLY A 546 1.11 3.82 -12.86
CA GLY A 546 0.86 2.69 -13.77
C GLY A 546 -0.58 2.17 -13.71
N HIS A 547 -1.48 2.83 -12.98
CA HIS A 547 -2.88 2.45 -12.82
C HIS A 547 -3.71 3.68 -12.34
N GLY A 548 -4.97 3.49 -11.97
CA GLY A 548 -5.93 4.51 -11.56
C GLY A 548 -6.70 5.17 -12.70
N HIS A 549 -6.00 5.94 -13.53
CA HIS A 549 -6.60 6.81 -14.55
C HIS A 549 -6.63 6.21 -15.96
N PHE A 550 -6.25 4.94 -16.10
CA PHE A 550 -6.32 4.22 -17.37
C PHE A 550 -7.61 3.43 -17.47
N LEU A 551 -8.07 3.22 -18.71
CA LEU A 551 -9.16 2.27 -18.95
C LEU A 551 -8.74 0.86 -18.51
N PRO A 552 -9.67 0.04 -17.98
CA PRO A 552 -9.41 -1.35 -17.59
C PRO A 552 -8.77 -2.23 -18.67
N THR A 553 -8.94 -1.87 -19.94
CA THR A 553 -8.41 -2.60 -21.10
C THR A 553 -7.00 -2.17 -21.50
N ALA A 554 -6.39 -1.20 -20.80
CA ALA A 554 -5.12 -0.63 -21.22
C ALA A 554 -3.95 -1.62 -21.09
N ASP A 555 -3.08 -1.59 -22.08
CA ASP A 555 -1.88 -2.41 -22.19
C ASP A 555 -0.69 -1.50 -22.51
N TYR A 556 0.42 -1.66 -21.80
CA TYR A 556 1.65 -0.94 -22.13
C TYR A 556 2.89 -1.66 -21.63
N GLY A 557 3.81 -1.94 -22.55
CA GLY A 557 5.06 -2.62 -22.24
C GLY A 557 4.87 -4.06 -21.76
N ILE A 558 5.60 -4.45 -20.72
CA ILE A 558 5.67 -5.82 -20.20
C ILE A 558 4.38 -6.26 -19.47
N SER A 559 3.50 -5.33 -19.11
CA SER A 559 2.33 -5.58 -18.25
C SER A 559 1.02 -5.02 -18.86
N SER A 560 -0.08 -5.15 -18.12
CA SER A 560 -1.44 -4.75 -18.47
C SER A 560 -2.16 -4.20 -17.24
N ILE A 561 -3.24 -3.45 -17.46
CA ILE A 561 -4.21 -3.11 -16.40
C ILE A 561 -5.13 -4.30 -16.08
N LYS A 562 -5.30 -5.24 -17.02
CA LYS A 562 -6.15 -6.43 -16.84
C LYS A 562 -5.61 -7.30 -15.71
N ALA A 563 -6.46 -7.51 -14.70
CA ALA A 563 -6.18 -8.31 -13.52
C ALA A 563 -6.28 -9.81 -13.82
N VAL A 564 -5.68 -10.64 -12.95
CA VAL A 564 -5.88 -12.10 -12.91
C VAL A 564 -7.14 -12.48 -12.14
#